data_AF-A0A7J7P711-F1
#
_entry.id   AF-A0A7J7P711-F1
#
_cell.length_a   1.000
_cell.length_b   1.000
_cell.length_c   1.000
_cell.angle_alpha   90.00
_cell.angle_beta   90.00
_cell.angle_gamma   90.00
#
_symmetry.space_group_name_H-M   'P 1'
#
loop_
_entity.id
_entity.type
_entity.pdbx_description
1 polymer ?
#
loop_
_entity_poly.entity_id
_entity_poly.type
_entity_poly.pdbx_seq_one_letter_code
_entity_poly.pdbx_strand_id
1 'polypeptide(L)'
;MSLIFIIEALWLPGNDVGNGSSCTRYSRGMLLHCKSLRRFEHSGGWIKALLEEAENERMHLMTFMEVAKPRWYERAFVITVQGIFFNAYFLAYLASPTLAHRVVEYLEEEAIHSYTEFLKELDKGKIENVLAPAIAIDYWRLPADSTLRDVVMVVRADEAHHCDVNPSSLPFHI
;
A
#
# COMPACT_ATOMS: atom_id res chain seq x y z
N MET A 1 5.73 -16.76 -3.94
CA MET A 1 5.11 -15.48 -3.54
C MET A 1 6.09 -14.79 -2.61
N SER A 2 6.72 -13.71 -3.06
CA SER A 2 7.72 -12.98 -2.25
C SER A 2 7.04 -12.24 -1.09
N LEU A 3 7.76 -11.98 0.01
CA LEU A 3 7.24 -11.26 1.18
C LEU A 3 6.59 -9.91 0.80
N ILE A 4 7.12 -9.25 -0.22
CA ILE A 4 6.54 -8.04 -0.85
C ILE A 4 5.09 -8.24 -1.26
N PHE A 5 4.77 -9.33 -1.98
CA PHE A 5 3.40 -9.59 -2.39
C PHE A 5 2.46 -9.79 -1.21
N ILE A 6 2.98 -10.27 -0.08
CA ILE A 6 2.18 -10.44 1.14
C ILE A 6 2.00 -9.09 1.84
N ILE A 7 3.05 -8.26 1.94
CA ILE A 7 2.98 -6.91 2.52
C ILE A 7 2.01 -6.01 1.72
N GLU A 8 2.16 -5.97 0.40
CA GLU A 8 1.25 -5.27 -0.51
C GLU A 8 -0.18 -5.82 -0.47
N ALA A 9 -0.32 -7.15 -0.40
CA ALA A 9 -1.62 -7.79 -0.26
C ALA A 9 -2.29 -7.42 1.06
N LEU A 10 -1.55 -7.34 2.18
CA LEU A 10 -2.07 -6.96 3.49
C LEU A 10 -2.66 -5.53 3.50
N TRP A 11 -2.27 -4.68 2.55
CA TRP A 11 -2.68 -3.27 2.51
C TRP A 11 -4.03 -3.01 1.80
N LEU A 12 -4.59 -3.97 1.04
CA LEU A 12 -5.76 -3.76 0.17
C LEU A 12 -6.90 -4.79 0.40
N PRO A 13 -8.17 -4.50 0.01
CA PRO A 13 -9.27 -5.47 0.00
C PRO A 13 -9.34 -6.26 -1.32
N GLY A 14 -10.07 -7.39 -1.28
CA GLY A 14 -10.17 -8.36 -2.39
C GLY A 14 -10.82 -7.80 -3.66
N ASN A 15 -10.28 -8.22 -4.81
CA ASN A 15 -10.76 -7.87 -6.15
C ASN A 15 -12.19 -8.37 -6.40
N ASP A 16 -13.19 -7.52 -6.18
CA ASP A 16 -14.35 -7.43 -7.07
C ASP A 16 -14.18 -6.19 -7.94
N VAL A 17 -14.49 -6.35 -9.23
CA VAL A 17 -14.45 -5.31 -10.26
C VAL A 17 -15.53 -4.28 -9.93
N GLY A 18 -15.20 -3.32 -9.07
CA GLY A 18 -16.08 -2.27 -8.62
C GLY A 18 -15.88 -1.94 -7.16
N ASN A 19 -15.14 -0.85 -6.89
CA ASN A 19 -15.14 -0.09 -5.65
C ASN A 19 -14.30 -0.66 -4.48
N GLY A 20 -13.11 -0.09 -4.21
CA GLY A 20 -12.41 -0.28 -2.92
C GLY A 20 -10.89 -0.16 -2.93
N SER A 21 -10.36 1.06 -2.69
CA SER A 21 -8.94 1.40 -2.50
C SER A 21 -8.45 1.09 -1.06
N SER A 22 -7.12 1.09 -0.83
CA SER A 22 -6.40 0.58 0.36
C SER A 22 -7.09 0.62 1.72
N CYS A 23 -7.21 -0.54 2.36
CA CYS A 23 -8.16 -0.77 3.45
C CYS A 23 -7.89 0.09 4.70
N THR A 24 -6.63 0.28 5.08
CA THR A 24 -6.26 1.01 6.31
C THR A 24 -6.37 2.51 6.16
N ARG A 25 -5.75 3.10 5.12
CA ARG A 25 -5.80 4.55 4.87
C ARG A 25 -7.17 5.01 4.39
N TYR A 26 -7.88 4.19 3.63
CA TYR A 26 -9.28 4.45 3.26
C TYR A 26 -10.19 4.43 4.50
N SER A 27 -10.03 3.45 5.40
CA SER A 27 -10.79 3.42 6.67
C SER A 27 -10.52 4.68 7.50
N ARG A 28 -9.26 5.13 7.58
CA ARG A 28 -8.88 6.37 8.27
C ARG A 28 -9.46 7.61 7.58
N GLY A 29 -9.38 7.70 6.25
CA GLY A 29 -9.94 8.79 5.45
C GLY A 29 -11.47 8.88 5.56
N MET A 30 -12.15 7.74 5.56
CA MET A 30 -13.60 7.64 5.74
C MET A 30 -14.03 8.06 7.16
N LEU A 31 -13.31 7.63 8.20
CA LEU A 31 -13.55 8.06 9.58
C LEU A 31 -13.36 9.57 9.75
N LEU A 32 -12.30 10.14 9.15
CA LEU A 32 -12.05 11.58 9.13
C LEU A 32 -13.12 12.34 8.35
N HIS A 33 -13.57 11.80 7.22
CA HIS A 33 -14.66 12.35 6.42
C HIS A 33 -15.98 12.40 7.21
N CYS A 34 -16.38 11.29 7.82
CA CYS A 34 -17.56 11.23 8.67
C CYS A 34 -17.46 12.16 9.89
N LYS A 35 -16.27 12.29 10.52
CA LYS A 35 -16.05 13.22 11.63
C LYS A 35 -16.17 14.68 11.19
N SER A 36 -15.55 15.03 10.05
CA SER A 36 -15.61 16.36 9.44
C SER A 36 -17.05 16.75 9.11
N LEU A 37 -17.83 15.84 8.50
CA LEU A 37 -19.25 16.05 8.24
C LEU A 37 -20.08 16.20 9.53
N ARG A 38 -19.83 15.34 10.54
CA ARG A 38 -20.57 15.38 11.81
C ARG A 38 -20.30 16.64 12.62
N ARG A 39 -19.10 17.20 12.53
CA ARG A 39 -18.68 18.40 13.29
C ARG A 39 -18.73 19.68 12.45
N PHE A 40 -19.05 19.59 11.16
CA PHE A 40 -18.96 20.70 10.20
C PHE A 40 -17.58 21.39 10.23
N GLU A 41 -16.52 20.61 10.47
CA GLU A 41 -15.14 21.10 10.61
C GLU A 41 -14.36 20.79 9.33
N HIS A 42 -13.53 21.73 8.88
CA HIS A 42 -12.72 21.52 7.69
C HIS A 42 -11.56 20.56 8.00
N SER A 43 -11.42 19.52 7.19
CA SER A 43 -10.42 18.46 7.34
C SER A 43 -9.06 18.81 6.75
N GLY A 44 -8.81 20.09 6.42
CA GLY A 44 -7.47 20.61 6.07
C GLY A 44 -6.77 19.93 4.89
N GLY A 45 -7.50 19.23 4.01
CA GLY A 45 -6.94 18.45 2.90
C GLY A 45 -6.58 17.00 3.23
N TRP A 46 -6.64 16.58 4.50
CA TRP A 46 -6.23 15.24 4.95
C TRP A 46 -7.03 14.10 4.32
N ILE A 47 -8.31 14.31 4.04
CA ILE A 47 -9.14 13.28 3.39
C ILE A 47 -8.60 13.00 1.97
N LYS A 48 -8.24 14.06 1.24
CA LYS A 48 -7.70 13.95 -0.11
C LYS A 48 -6.32 13.29 -0.10
N ALA A 49 -5.44 13.70 0.81
CA ALA A 49 -4.13 13.08 0.96
C ALA A 49 -4.23 11.58 1.26
N LEU A 50 -5.10 11.16 2.19
CA LEU A 50 -5.30 9.74 2.53
C LEU A 50 -5.91 8.92 1.39
N LEU A 51 -6.75 9.54 0.55
CA LEU A 51 -7.29 8.91 -0.65
C LEU A 51 -6.24 8.77 -1.75
N GLU A 52 -5.42 9.80 -1.97
CA GLU A 52 -4.30 9.77 -2.92
C GLU A 52 -3.26 8.72 -2.53
N GLU A 53 -3.00 8.56 -1.24
CA GLU A 53 -2.10 7.53 -0.71
C GLU A 53 -2.69 6.12 -0.86
N ALA A 54 -4.00 5.96 -0.64
CA ALA A 54 -4.70 4.71 -0.93
C ALA A 54 -4.73 4.37 -2.44
N GLU A 55 -4.77 5.38 -3.31
CA GLU A 55 -4.65 5.20 -4.75
C GLU A 55 -3.22 4.80 -5.14
N ASN A 56 -2.20 5.39 -4.49
CA ASN A 56 -0.79 5.12 -4.78
C ASN A 56 -0.47 3.64 -4.59
N GLU A 57 -0.84 3.03 -3.47
CA GLU A 57 -0.48 1.63 -3.27
C GLU A 57 -1.40 0.66 -4.01
N ARG A 58 -2.62 1.09 -4.39
CA ARG A 58 -3.40 0.36 -5.40
C ARG A 58 -2.60 0.23 -6.70
N MET A 59 -1.86 1.27 -7.09
CA MET A 59 -1.02 1.26 -8.28
C MET A 59 0.24 0.40 -8.14
N HIS A 60 0.80 0.28 -6.93
CA HIS A 60 1.87 -0.69 -6.64
C HIS A 60 1.39 -2.10 -6.92
N LEU A 61 0.26 -2.50 -6.31
CA LEU A 61 -0.31 -3.83 -6.48
C LEU A 61 -0.65 -4.14 -7.95
N MET A 62 -1.33 -3.22 -8.64
CA MET A 62 -1.72 -3.44 -10.05
C MET A 62 -0.50 -3.64 -10.94
N THR A 63 0.57 -2.89 -10.69
CA THR A 63 1.85 -3.03 -11.40
C THR A 63 2.45 -4.42 -11.18
N PHE A 64 2.50 -4.90 -9.94
CA PHE A 64 3.03 -6.22 -9.64
C PHE A 64 2.13 -7.36 -10.11
N MET A 65 0.80 -7.16 -10.16
CA MET A 65 -0.14 -8.12 -10.73
C MET A 65 0.07 -8.32 -12.24
N GLU A 66 0.39 -7.26 -12.98
CA GLU A 66 0.69 -7.33 -14.41
C GLU A 66 1.95 -8.16 -14.69
N VAL A 67 2.96 -8.01 -13.82
CA VAL A 67 4.23 -8.74 -13.90
C VAL A 67 4.06 -10.20 -13.48
N ALA A 68 3.44 -10.47 -12.33
CA ALA A 68 3.37 -11.81 -11.75
C ALA A 68 2.29 -12.72 -12.36
N LYS A 69 1.23 -12.15 -12.96
CA LYS A 69 0.07 -12.88 -13.53
C LYS A 69 -0.42 -14.01 -12.60
N PRO A 70 -0.86 -13.69 -11.38
CA PRO A 70 -1.14 -14.67 -10.34
C PRO A 70 -2.29 -15.60 -10.73
N ARG A 71 -2.12 -16.89 -10.38
CA ARG A 71 -3.12 -17.94 -10.59
C ARG A 71 -4.30 -17.75 -9.64
N TRP A 72 -5.44 -18.40 -9.95
CA TRP A 72 -6.67 -18.24 -9.18
C TRP A 72 -6.51 -18.58 -7.69
N TYR A 73 -5.67 -19.55 -7.33
CA TYR A 73 -5.42 -19.92 -5.93
C TYR A 73 -4.52 -18.91 -5.20
N GLU A 74 -3.59 -18.25 -5.88
CA GLU A 74 -2.78 -17.16 -5.30
C GLU A 74 -3.68 -15.96 -5.01
N ARG A 75 -4.62 -15.66 -5.92
CA ARG A 75 -5.66 -14.64 -5.70
C ARG A 75 -6.56 -14.99 -4.51
N ALA A 76 -7.01 -16.24 -4.42
CA ALA A 76 -7.82 -16.69 -3.28
C ALA A 76 -7.05 -16.60 -1.94
N PHE A 77 -5.76 -16.90 -1.95
CA PHE A 77 -4.89 -16.75 -0.78
C PHE A 77 -4.77 -15.27 -0.37
N VAL A 78 -4.53 -14.38 -1.32
CA VAL A 78 -4.49 -12.92 -1.10
C VAL A 78 -5.80 -12.45 -0.46
N ILE A 79 -6.95 -12.79 -1.02
CA ILE A 79 -8.27 -12.44 -0.48
C ILE A 79 -8.45 -12.94 0.96
N THR A 80 -8.00 -14.16 1.24
CA THR A 80 -8.12 -14.76 2.58
C THR A 80 -7.26 -14.02 3.60
N VAL A 81 -5.98 -13.75 3.27
CA VAL A 81 -5.06 -13.01 4.14
C VAL A 81 -5.57 -11.60 4.39
N GLN A 82 -6.09 -10.93 3.36
CA GLN A 82 -6.72 -9.61 3.46
C GLN A 82 -7.93 -9.61 4.41
N GLY A 83 -8.84 -10.58 4.26
CA GLY A 83 -10.01 -10.69 5.13
C GLY A 83 -9.64 -10.85 6.60
N ILE A 84 -8.62 -11.66 6.89
CA ILE A 84 -8.12 -11.84 8.26
C ILE A 84 -7.49 -10.54 8.77
N PHE A 85 -6.60 -9.93 7.99
CA PHE A 85 -5.88 -8.74 8.41
C PHE A 85 -6.80 -7.55 8.66
N PHE A 86 -7.76 -7.28 7.77
CA PHE A 86 -8.73 -6.20 7.95
C PHE A 86 -9.51 -6.33 9.26
N ASN A 87 -10.05 -7.52 9.54
CA ASN A 87 -10.82 -7.75 10.76
C ASN A 87 -9.94 -7.65 12.01
N ALA A 88 -8.72 -8.20 11.97
CA ALA A 88 -7.77 -8.10 13.08
C ALA A 88 -7.35 -6.65 13.34
N TYR A 89 -7.04 -5.89 12.30
CA TYR A 89 -6.67 -4.48 12.38
C TYR A 89 -7.82 -3.62 12.89
N PHE A 90 -9.04 -3.83 12.37
CA PHE A 90 -10.23 -3.10 12.82
C PHE A 90 -10.49 -3.31 14.31
N LEU A 91 -10.43 -4.56 14.79
CA LEU A 91 -10.58 -4.88 16.21
C LEU A 91 -9.44 -4.29 17.05
N ALA A 92 -8.20 -4.35 16.57
CA ALA A 92 -7.05 -3.74 17.24
C ALA A 92 -7.18 -2.21 17.32
N TYR A 93 -7.69 -1.56 16.28
CA TYR A 93 -7.94 -0.12 16.24
C TYR A 93 -9.02 0.29 17.23
N LEU A 94 -10.10 -0.49 17.35
CA LEU A 94 -11.14 -0.27 18.36
C LEU A 94 -10.61 -0.45 19.79
N ALA A 95 -9.72 -1.43 20.00
CA ALA A 95 -9.15 -1.70 21.32
C ALA A 95 -8.08 -0.68 21.73
N SER A 96 -7.19 -0.31 20.81
CA SER A 96 -6.09 0.64 21.03
C SER A 96 -5.62 1.24 19.70
N PRO A 97 -6.05 2.47 19.38
CA PRO A 97 -5.58 3.20 18.20
C PRO A 97 -4.05 3.34 18.17
N THR A 98 -3.42 3.54 19.33
CA THR A 98 -1.95 3.65 19.45
C THR A 98 -1.24 2.37 19.03
N LEU A 99 -1.78 1.21 19.41
CA LEU A 99 -1.21 -0.08 18.98
C LEU A 99 -1.37 -0.26 17.46
N ALA A 100 -2.56 0.05 16.94
CA ALA A 100 -2.83 -0.09 15.52
C ALA A 100 -1.95 0.83 14.65
N HIS A 101 -1.65 2.04 15.12
CA HIS A 101 -0.70 2.94 14.44
C HIS A 101 0.72 2.37 14.42
N ARG A 102 1.23 1.89 15.56
CA ARG A 102 2.55 1.25 15.62
C ARG A 102 2.67 0.03 14.72
N VAL A 103 1.61 -0.77 14.60
CA VAL A 103 1.62 -1.92 13.69
C VAL A 103 1.78 -1.47 12.23
N VAL A 104 1.14 -0.36 11.82
CA VAL A 104 1.32 0.20 10.46
C VAL A 104 2.74 0.71 10.26
N GLU A 105 3.31 1.42 11.24
CA GLU A 105 4.70 1.91 11.16
C GLU A 105 5.69 0.75 10.96
N TYR A 106 5.55 -0.34 11.71
CA TYR A 106 6.40 -1.52 11.52
C TYR A 106 6.21 -2.17 10.14
N LEU A 107 5.00 -2.14 9.59
CA LEU A 107 4.76 -2.67 8.24
C LEU A 107 5.40 -1.79 7.16
N GLU A 108 5.38 -0.46 7.32
CA GLU A 108 6.07 0.48 6.43
C GLU A 108 7.60 0.27 6.47
N GLU A 109 8.19 0.10 7.66
CA GLU A 109 9.62 -0.22 7.82
C GLU A 109 9.99 -1.56 7.13
N GLU A 110 9.17 -2.60 7.32
CA GLU A 110 9.37 -3.90 6.68
C GLU A 110 9.17 -3.85 5.16
N ALA A 111 8.30 -2.97 4.64
CA ALA A 111 8.13 -2.74 3.21
C ALA A 111 9.43 -2.18 2.60
N ILE A 112 10.01 -1.14 3.20
CA ILE A 112 11.27 -0.54 2.75
C ILE A 112 12.40 -1.58 2.76
N HIS A 113 12.49 -2.38 3.83
CA HIS A 113 13.47 -3.46 3.92
C HIS A 113 13.28 -4.49 2.81
N SER A 114 12.03 -4.93 2.60
CA SER A 114 11.66 -5.92 1.59
C SER A 114 11.99 -5.46 0.17
N TYR A 115 11.67 -4.21 -0.18
CA TYR A 115 12.02 -3.63 -1.48
C TYR A 115 13.52 -3.49 -1.68
N THR A 116 14.26 -3.18 -0.61
CA THR A 116 15.72 -3.14 -0.65
C THR A 116 16.31 -4.51 -0.93
N GLU A 117 15.79 -5.58 -0.31
CA GLU A 117 16.21 -6.96 -0.61
C GLU A 117 15.82 -7.39 -2.02
N PHE A 118 14.65 -6.98 -2.52
CA PHE A 118 14.23 -7.29 -3.88
C PHE A 118 15.14 -6.66 -4.94
N LEU A 119 15.54 -5.39 -4.74
CA LEU A 119 16.55 -4.74 -5.58
C LEU A 119 17.88 -5.50 -5.56
N LYS A 120 18.33 -5.98 -4.40
CA LYS A 120 19.56 -6.80 -4.31
C LYS A 120 19.43 -8.10 -5.09
N GLU A 121 18.26 -8.75 -5.07
CA GLU A 121 18.04 -10.01 -5.77
C GLU A 121 17.90 -9.81 -7.30
N LEU A 122 17.35 -8.68 -7.74
CA LEU A 122 17.39 -8.21 -9.13
C LEU A 122 18.84 -7.93 -9.58
N ASP A 123 19.61 -7.20 -8.78
CA ASP A 123 21.00 -6.84 -9.11
C ASP A 123 21.92 -8.08 -9.17
N LYS A 124 21.61 -9.13 -8.41
CA LYS A 124 22.28 -10.44 -8.48
C LYS A 124 21.82 -11.30 -9.66
N GLY A 125 20.79 -10.88 -10.41
CA GLY A 125 20.20 -11.63 -11.51
C GLY A 125 19.41 -12.87 -11.09
N LYS A 126 19.01 -12.98 -9.81
CA LYS A 126 18.15 -14.07 -9.34
C LYS A 126 16.69 -13.87 -9.75
N ILE A 127 16.30 -12.62 -9.92
CA ILE A 127 14.99 -12.20 -10.44
C ILE A 127 15.22 -11.61 -11.82
N GLU A 128 14.41 -12.02 -12.79
CA GLU A 128 14.49 -11.49 -14.15
C GLU A 128 14.08 -10.02 -14.19
N ASN A 129 14.95 -9.15 -14.69
CA ASN A 129 14.65 -7.74 -14.85
C ASN A 129 13.91 -7.50 -16.17
N VAL A 130 12.60 -7.75 -16.16
CA VAL A 130 11.71 -7.54 -17.31
C VAL A 130 11.44 -6.05 -17.56
N LEU A 131 10.88 -5.72 -18.73
CA LEU A 131 10.40 -4.36 -19.01
C LEU A 131 9.27 -3.96 -18.05
N ALA A 132 9.24 -2.68 -17.69
CA ALA A 132 8.19 -2.13 -16.85
C ALA A 132 6.82 -2.25 -17.54
N PRO A 133 5.76 -2.62 -16.80
CA PRO A 133 4.40 -2.56 -17.30
C PRO A 133 4.01 -1.15 -17.77
N ALA A 134 3.20 -1.06 -18.83
CA ALA A 134 2.71 0.23 -19.34
C ALA A 134 1.98 1.05 -18.25
N ILE A 135 1.21 0.37 -17.40
CA ILE A 135 0.52 1.01 -16.26
C ILE A 135 1.48 1.73 -15.30
N ALA A 136 2.67 1.17 -15.08
CA ALA A 136 3.69 1.78 -14.22
C ALA A 136 4.39 2.94 -14.93
N ILE A 137 4.71 2.77 -16.21
CA ILE A 137 5.31 3.80 -17.04
C ILE A 137 4.42 5.04 -17.07
N ASP A 138 3.11 4.86 -17.29
CA ASP A 138 2.15 5.96 -17.36
C ASP A 138 1.96 6.64 -16.00
N TYR A 139 1.88 5.87 -14.91
CA TYR A 139 1.61 6.38 -13.57
C TYR A 139 2.80 7.15 -12.99
N TRP A 140 3.99 6.55 -12.97
CA TRP A 140 5.22 7.20 -12.47
C TRP A 140 5.93 8.05 -13.53
N ARG A 141 5.38 8.14 -14.75
CA ARG A 141 5.95 8.89 -15.89
C ARG A 141 7.39 8.48 -16.20
N LEU A 142 7.64 7.18 -16.17
CA LEU A 142 8.95 6.62 -16.43
C LEU A 142 9.31 6.67 -17.93
N PRO A 143 10.60 6.65 -18.29
CA PRO A 143 11.03 6.38 -19.67
C PRO A 143 10.43 5.07 -20.21
N ALA A 144 10.15 5.01 -21.51
CA ALA A 144 9.49 3.86 -22.15
C ALA A 144 10.34 2.56 -22.13
N ASP A 145 11.65 2.69 -21.94
CA ASP A 145 12.62 1.61 -21.82
C ASP A 145 12.91 1.20 -20.36
N SER A 146 12.14 1.73 -19.41
CA SER A 146 12.30 1.42 -17.99
C SER A 146 12.07 -0.05 -17.69
N THR A 147 12.77 -0.54 -16.68
CA THR A 147 12.76 -1.94 -16.27
C THR A 147 12.03 -2.13 -14.94
N LEU A 148 11.77 -3.38 -14.57
CA LEU A 148 11.18 -3.75 -13.28
C LEU A 148 12.00 -3.19 -12.11
N ARG A 149 13.32 -3.12 -12.26
CA ARG A 149 14.20 -2.48 -11.27
C ARG A 149 13.87 -1.01 -11.06
N ASP A 150 13.63 -0.26 -12.14
CA ASP A 150 13.32 1.17 -12.07
C ASP A 150 11.96 1.41 -11.40
N VAL A 151 10.98 0.56 -11.69
CA VAL A 151 9.68 0.52 -11.02
C VAL A 151 9.85 0.28 -9.51
N VAL A 152 10.65 -0.72 -9.11
CA VAL A 152 10.87 -1.01 -7.70
C VAL A 152 11.59 0.14 -6.98
N MET A 153 12.47 0.86 -7.67
CA MET A 153 13.12 2.03 -7.07
C MET A 153 12.13 3.16 -6.79
N VAL A 154 11.20 3.44 -7.70
CA VAL A 154 10.18 4.50 -7.47
C VAL A 154 9.15 4.08 -6.43
N VAL A 155 8.73 2.81 -6.44
CA VAL A 155 7.85 2.24 -5.40
C VAL A 155 8.49 2.35 -4.01
N ARG A 156 9.78 1.98 -3.88
CA ARG A 156 10.51 2.16 -2.62
C ARG A 156 10.61 3.63 -2.19
N ALA A 157 10.71 4.55 -3.14
CA ALA A 157 10.74 5.98 -2.85
C ALA A 157 9.39 6.49 -2.35
N ASP A 158 8.28 5.97 -2.90
CA ASP A 158 6.93 6.23 -2.40
C ASP A 158 6.78 5.73 -0.95
N GLU A 159 7.24 4.52 -0.63
CA GLU A 159 7.22 3.98 0.73
C GLU A 159 8.09 4.77 1.72
N ALA A 160 9.29 5.17 1.29
CA ALA A 160 10.14 6.03 2.11
C ALA A 160 9.49 7.40 2.36
N HIS A 161 8.79 7.93 1.35
CA HIS A 161 8.01 9.15 1.52
C HIS A 161 6.89 8.91 2.53
N HIS A 162 6.09 7.84 2.41
CA HIS A 162 5.05 7.49 3.36
C HIS A 162 5.59 7.43 4.80
N CYS A 163 6.73 6.79 5.02
CA CYS A 163 7.40 6.74 6.32
C CYS A 163 7.81 8.13 6.86
N ASP A 164 8.26 9.05 5.98
CA ASP A 164 8.72 10.39 6.34
C ASP A 164 7.56 11.40 6.56
N VAL A 165 6.51 11.36 5.71
CA VAL A 165 5.33 12.24 5.83
C VAL A 165 4.24 11.69 6.75
N ASN A 166 4.35 10.44 7.18
CA ASN A 166 3.55 9.87 8.24
C ASN A 166 4.37 9.84 9.53
N PRO A 167 4.72 10.99 10.17
CA PRO A 167 4.96 10.92 11.57
C PRO A 167 3.63 10.47 12.17
N SER A 168 3.64 9.27 12.73
CA SER A 168 2.62 8.67 13.59
C SER A 168 2.24 9.55 14.80
N SER A 169 2.76 10.78 14.85
CA SER A 169 2.50 11.85 15.79
C SER A 169 1.77 13.07 15.19
N LEU A 170 1.04 12.94 14.07
CA LEU A 170 -0.04 13.90 13.82
C LEU A 170 -1.03 13.83 14.99
N PRO A 171 -1.25 14.93 15.74
CA PRO A 171 -1.94 14.89 17.01
C PRO A 171 -3.44 14.80 16.76
N PHE A 172 -3.91 13.66 16.30
CA PHE A 172 -5.28 13.26 16.56
C PHE A 172 -5.32 12.75 17.99
N HIS A 173 -5.28 13.69 18.94
CA HIS A 173 -6.05 13.50 20.16
C HIS A 173 -7.50 13.28 19.70
N ILE A 174 -7.89 12.00 19.69
CA ILE A 174 -9.28 11.56 19.56
C ILE A 174 -10.07 12.20 20.70
#